data_AF-A0A3D3NX57-F1
#
_entry.id   AF-A0A3D3NX57-F1
#
_cell.length_a   1.000
_cell.length_b   1.000
_cell.length_c   1.000
_cell.angle_alpha   90.00
_cell.angle_beta   90.00
_cell.angle_gamma   90.00
#
_symmetry.space_group_name_H-M   'P 1'
#
loop_
_entity.id
_entity.type
_entity.pdbx_description
1 polymer ?
#
loop_
_entity_poly.entity_id
_entity_poly.type
_entity_poly.pdbx_seq_one_letter_code
_entity_poly.pdbx_strand_id
1 'polypeptide(L)' 'PPETFDINVHPAKKEARFHDGYAVREAVARAVGRALESAGRLPGGHSTLSPRPQAFAPAQVQTALPLQ' A
#
# COMPACT_ATOMS: atom_id res chain seq x y z
N PRO A 1 -10.50 28.51 -9.51
CA PRO A 1 -11.05 29.62 -8.69
C PRO A 1 -12.59 29.46 -8.63
N PRO A 2 -13.30 30.08 -7.67
CA PRO A 2 -14.73 29.82 -7.45
C PRO A 2 -15.61 30.10 -8.67
N GLU A 3 -15.17 30.94 -9.62
CA GLU A 3 -15.86 31.12 -10.90
C GLU A 3 -15.86 29.91 -11.84
N THR A 4 -15.20 28.79 -11.53
CA THR A 4 -15.17 27.62 -12.44
C THR A 4 -16.36 26.66 -12.27
N PHE A 5 -17.28 26.97 -11.36
CA PHE A 5 -18.47 26.19 -11.11
C PHE A 5 -19.61 27.04 -10.53
N ASP A 6 -20.85 26.65 -10.81
CA ASP A 6 -22.07 27.32 -10.35
C ASP A 6 -22.83 26.45 -9.33
N ILE A 7 -23.01 26.99 -8.13
CA ILE A 7 -23.75 26.36 -7.02
C ILE A 7 -25.24 26.72 -7.07
N ASN A 8 -25.62 27.75 -7.84
CA ASN A 8 -26.97 28.31 -7.85
C ASN A 8 -27.92 27.58 -8.81
N VAL A 9 -27.73 26.28 -9.01
CA VAL A 9 -28.47 25.49 -10.00
C VAL A 9 -29.70 24.78 -9.42
N HIS A 10 -29.76 24.59 -8.11
CA HIS A 10 -30.90 23.97 -7.43
C HIS A 10 -31.30 24.81 -6.21
N PRO A 11 -32.60 25.03 -5.93
CA PRO A 11 -33.05 25.86 -4.81
C PRO A 11 -32.53 25.38 -3.45
N ALA A 12 -32.52 24.06 -3.23
CA ALA A 12 -31.96 23.44 -2.03
C ALA A 12 -30.43 23.25 -2.03
N LYS A 13 -29.70 23.81 -3.02
CA LYS A 13 -28.23 23.73 -3.14
C LYS A 13 -27.63 22.32 -3.11
N LYS A 14 -28.41 21.33 -3.58
CA LYS A 14 -28.01 19.92 -3.64
C LYS A 14 -27.11 19.60 -4.83
N GLU A 15 -27.05 20.50 -5.80
CA GLU A 15 -26.38 20.30 -7.07
C GLU A 15 -25.49 21.51 -7.36
N ALA A 16 -24.42 21.26 -8.13
CA ALA A 16 -23.56 22.27 -8.69
C ALA A 16 -23.21 21.89 -10.13
N ARG A 17 -22.97 22.89 -10.99
CA ARG A 17 -22.50 22.69 -12.36
C ARG A 17 -21.06 23.14 -12.49
N PHE A 18 -20.20 22.26 -12.98
CA PHE A 18 -18.85 22.63 -13.36
C PHE A 18 -18.83 23.13 -14.79
N HIS A 19 -18.00 24.15 -15.07
CA HIS A 19 -17.78 24.62 -16.44
C HIS A 19 -17.18 23.54 -17.33
N ASP A 20 -16.30 22.71 -16.77
CA ASP A 20 -15.78 21.51 -17.41
C ASP A 20 -16.05 20.27 -16.54
N GLY A 21 -17.24 19.68 -16.71
CA GLY A 21 -17.63 18.46 -15.99
C GLY A 21 -16.81 17.23 -16.39
N TYR A 22 -16.25 17.19 -17.61
CA TYR A 22 -15.47 16.06 -18.09
C TYR A 22 -14.10 16.01 -17.39
N ALA A 23 -13.40 17.15 -17.34
CA ALA A 23 -12.12 17.25 -16.66
C ALA A 23 -12.24 16.95 -15.16
N VAL A 24 -13.31 17.41 -14.52
CA VAL A 24 -13.59 17.11 -13.10
C VAL A 24 -13.77 15.62 -12.88
N ARG A 25 -14.59 14.95 -13.72
CA ARG A 25 -14.79 13.50 -13.65
C ARG A 25 -13.47 12.74 -13.80
N GLU A 26 -12.68 13.07 -14.82
CA GLU A 26 -11.37 12.44 -15.07
C GLU A 26 -10.41 12.62 -13.89
N ALA A 27 -10.34 13.83 -13.33
CA ALA A 27 -9.49 14.12 -12.18
C ALA A 27 -9.88 13.29 -10.96
N VAL A 28 -11.18 13.23 -10.64
CA VAL A 28 -11.69 12.42 -9.52
C VAL A 28 -11.42 10.94 -9.75
N ALA A 29 -11.73 10.41 -10.93
CA ALA A 29 -11.51 8.99 -11.26
C ALA A 29 -10.03 8.60 -11.10
N ARG A 30 -9.11 9.43 -11.60
CA ARG A 30 -7.66 9.21 -11.48
C ARG A 30 -7.18 9.27 -10.02
N ALA A 31 -7.67 10.24 -9.25
CA ALA A 31 -7.29 10.40 -7.85
C ALA A 31 -7.74 9.19 -7.01
N VAL A 32 -8.99 8.75 -7.20
CA VAL A 32 -9.53 7.56 -6.54
C VAL A 32 -8.77 6.30 -6.97
N GLY A 33 -8.50 6.13 -8.26
CA GLY A 33 -7.69 5.02 -8.77
C GLY A 33 -6.33 4.92 -8.09
N ARG A 34 -5.60 6.04 -8.01
CA ARG A 34 -4.31 6.12 -7.31
C ARG A 34 -4.41 5.78 -5.83
N ALA A 35 -5.45 6.26 -5.15
CA ALA A 35 -5.66 5.98 -3.73
C ALA A 35 -5.90 4.48 -3.49
N LEU A 36 -6.71 3.84 -4.33
CA LEU A 36 -6.98 2.41 -4.26
C LEU A 36 -5.74 1.57 -4.58
N GLU A 37 -4.97 1.94 -5.61
CA GLU A 37 -3.69 1.29 -5.93
C GLU A 37 -2.70 1.38 -4.76
N SER A 38 -2.64 2.53 -4.09
CA SER A 38 -1.80 2.73 -2.91
C SER A 38 -2.29 1.93 -1.71
N ALA A 39 -3.61 1.82 -1.50
CA ALA A 39 -4.20 1.10 -0.37
C ALA A 39 -4.12 -0.43 -0.53
N GLY A 40 -4.18 -0.93 -1.78
CA GLY A 40 -4.02 -2.34 -2.10
C GLY A 40 -2.59 -2.86 -1.91
N ARG A 41 -1.62 -1.97 -1.75
CA ARG A 41 -0.26 -2.32 -1.33
C ARG A 41 -0.21 -2.29 0.19
N LEU A 42 -0.08 -3.46 0.81
CA LEU A 42 0.32 -3.52 2.22
C LEU A 42 1.61 -2.70 2.36
N PRO A 43 1.68 -1.68 3.24
CA PRO A 43 2.93 -0.98 3.49
C PRO A 43 3.95 -2.04 3.87
N GLY A 44 4.99 -2.17 3.03
CA GLY A 44 5.87 -3.33 2.96
C GLY A 44 6.09 -3.91 4.35
N GLY A 45 5.52 -5.10 4.59
CA GLY A 45 5.71 -5.81 5.84
C GLY A 45 7.21 -5.86 6.10
N HIS A 46 7.62 -5.49 7.32
CA HIS A 46 9.00 -5.70 7.74
C HIS A 46 9.36 -7.15 7.41
N SER A 47 10.21 -7.33 6.41
CA SER A 47 10.75 -8.65 6.07
C SER A 47 11.76 -8.99 7.16
N THR A 48 11.27 -9.32 8.35
CA THR A 48 12.06 -10.07 9.32
C THR A 48 12.08 -11.50 8.81
N LEU A 49 13.23 -12.15 8.93
CA LEU A 49 13.57 -13.49 8.43
C LEU A 49 14.28 -13.47 7.07
N SER A 50 15.59 -13.24 7.14
CA SER A 50 16.49 -14.20 6.50
C SER A 50 16.82 -15.27 7.55
N PRO A 51 16.23 -16.48 7.50
CA PRO A 51 16.76 -17.60 8.26
C PRO A 51 18.14 -17.91 7.69
N ARG A 52 19.20 -17.61 8.44
CA ARG A 52 20.54 -18.08 8.12
C ARG A 52 20.52 -19.61 8.23
N PRO A 53 20.81 -20.38 7.18
CA PRO A 53 20.97 -21.83 7.32
C PRO A 53 22.15 -22.07 8.27
N GLN A 54 21.88 -22.55 9.49
CA GLN A 54 22.91 -23.13 10.33
C GLN A 54 23.31 -24.44 9.65
N ALA A 55 24.52 -24.48 9.09
CA ALA A 55 25.12 -25.75 8.72
C ALA A 55 25.26 -26.57 10.00
N PHE A 56 24.55 -27.69 10.07
CA PHE A 56 24.73 -28.67 11.15
C PHE A 56 26.18 -29.19 11.08
N ALA A 57 27.02 -28.77 12.03
CA ALA A 57 28.35 -29.33 12.18
C ALA A 57 28.22 -30.75 12.75
N PRO A 58 28.85 -31.78 12.15
CA PRO A 58 28.83 -33.12 12.71
C PRO A 58 29.56 -33.13 14.06
N ALA A 59 28.89 -33.67 15.08
CA ALA A 59 29.44 -33.84 16.42
C ALA A 59 30.74 -34.64 16.36
N GLN A 60 31.85 -34.03 16.80
CA GLN A 60 33.12 -34.74 16.95
C GLN A 60 32.97 -35.70 18.14
N VAL A 61 32.81 -37.00 17.84
CA VAL A 61 32.77 -38.05 18.85
C VAL A 61 34.17 -38.17 19.45
N GLN A 62 34.34 -37.66 20.66
CA GLN A 62 35.56 -37.83 21.45
C GLN A 62 35.56 -39.26 22.00
N THR A 63 36.24 -40.19 21.31
CA THR A 63 36.46 -41.55 21.82
C THR A 63 37.42 -41.49 23.01
N ALA A 64 36.88 -41.48 24.22
CA ALA A 64 37.66 -41.70 25.43
C ALA A 64 38.11 -43.17 25.49
N LEU A 65 39.43 -43.39 25.48
CA LEU A 65 40.04 -44.71 25.72
C LEU A 65 39.75 -45.16 27.16
N PRO A 66 39.36 -46.43 27.40
CA PRO A 66 39.24 -46.94 28.76
C PRO A 66 40.62 -47.17 29.37
N LEU A 67 40.80 -46.72 30.61
CA LEU A 67 41.93 -47.06 31.46
C LEU A 67 41.85 -48.54 31.86
N GLN A 68 42.97 -49.24 31.72
CA GLN A 68 43.16 -50.65 32.05
C GLN A 68 43.63 -50.82 33.49
#